data_AF-A0A851P0I9-F1
#
_entry.id   AF-A0A851P0I9-F1
#
_cell.length_a   1.000
_cell.length_b   1.000
_cell.length_c   1.000
_cell.angle_alpha   90.00
_cell.angle_beta   90.00
_cell.angle_gamma   90.00
#
_symmetry.space_group_name_H-M   'P 1'
#
loop_
_entity.id
_entity.type
_entity.pdbx_description
1 polymer ?
#
loop_
_entity_poly.entity_id
_entity_poly.type
_entity_poly.pdbx_seq_one_letter_code
_entity_poly.pdbx_strand_id
1 'polypeptide(L)'
;AAETSPSVVLENVQGCSAKCIRMLLENISGLAVDVDFIVEMIPELNVAVATFLTSIDTQEFLNKCAQNKRFKKFNMTARLLEVTHSIKAENIPDDVSTDYITVYFESARNGGGPVSDIQLFPEENSAIITFCDHKGNA
;
A
#
# COMPACT_ATOMS: atom_id res chain seq x y z
N ALA A 1 14.20 -3.28 -15.95
CA ALA A 1 13.42 -2.03 -16.00
C ALA A 1 12.92 -1.79 -14.58
N ALA A 2 12.98 -0.56 -14.06
CA ALA A 2 12.39 -0.27 -12.76
C ALA A 2 10.91 -0.63 -12.83
N GLU A 3 10.47 -1.62 -12.05
CA GLU A 3 9.06 -1.98 -11.95
C GLU A 3 8.35 -0.77 -11.34
N THR A 4 7.67 0.00 -12.17
CA THR A 4 6.89 1.15 -11.72
C THR A 4 5.66 0.63 -11.02
N SER A 5 5.54 0.89 -9.72
CA SER A 5 4.36 0.54 -8.94
C SER A 5 3.10 1.11 -9.62
N PRO A 6 2.06 0.31 -9.88
CA PRO A 6 0.77 0.79 -10.38
C PRO A 6 -0.03 1.52 -9.30
N SER A 7 0.54 1.67 -8.10
CA SER A 7 -0.13 2.24 -6.94
C SER A 7 0.43 3.60 -6.57
N VAL A 8 -0.46 4.51 -6.20
CA VAL A 8 -0.16 5.86 -5.74
C VAL A 8 -0.75 6.06 -4.36
N VAL A 9 0.07 6.58 -3.46
CA VAL A 9 -0.33 7.00 -2.11
C VAL A 9 -0.76 8.46 -2.18
N LEU A 10 -1.95 8.74 -1.66
CA LEU A 10 -2.43 10.08 -1.37
C LEU A 10 -2.30 10.33 0.13
N GLU A 11 -1.60 11.39 0.50
CA GLU A 11 -1.39 11.75 1.90
C GLU A 11 -2.18 13.02 2.24
N ASN A 12 -2.46 13.21 3.54
CA ASN A 12 -3.26 14.31 4.06
C ASN A 12 -4.71 14.29 3.51
N VAL A 13 -5.32 13.11 3.43
CA VAL A 13 -6.71 12.97 2.95
C VAL A 13 -7.76 13.28 4.03
N GLN A 14 -7.36 13.77 5.20
CA GLN A 14 -8.29 14.16 6.26
C GLN A 14 -9.33 15.17 5.76
N GLY A 15 -10.59 14.95 6.13
CA GLY A 15 -11.71 15.80 5.70
C GLY A 15 -12.23 15.50 4.29
N CYS A 16 -11.63 14.55 3.55
CA CYS A 16 -12.20 14.01 2.33
C CYS A 16 -12.87 12.66 2.61
N SER A 17 -14.14 12.51 2.22
CA SER A 17 -14.78 11.20 2.21
C SER A 17 -14.21 10.31 1.11
N ALA A 18 -14.35 8.99 1.25
CA ALA A 18 -13.96 8.03 0.21
C ALA A 18 -14.55 8.40 -1.16
N LYS A 19 -15.83 8.78 -1.20
CA LYS A 19 -16.49 9.28 -2.42
C LYS A 19 -15.81 10.52 -3.00
N CYS A 20 -15.38 11.46 -2.15
CA CYS A 20 -14.68 12.66 -2.59
C CYS A 20 -13.32 12.33 -3.22
N ILE A 21 -12.57 11.40 -2.63
CA ILE A 21 -11.28 10.94 -3.18
C ILE A 21 -11.50 10.23 -4.51
N ARG A 22 -12.44 9.29 -4.57
CA ARG A 22 -12.77 8.56 -5.82
C ARG A 22 -13.10 9.52 -6.96
N MET A 23 -14.05 10.43 -6.76
CA MET A 23 -14.40 11.42 -7.78
C MET A 23 -13.24 12.35 -8.17
N LEU A 24 -12.38 12.71 -7.22
CA LEU A 24 -11.22 13.56 -7.51
C LEU A 24 -10.23 12.81 -8.41
N LEU A 25 -9.99 11.53 -8.13
CA LEU A 25 -9.09 10.70 -8.91
C LEU A 25 -9.63 10.42 -10.30
N GLU A 26 -10.92 10.10 -10.45
CA GLU A 26 -11.57 9.93 -11.76
C GLU A 26 -11.40 11.18 -12.64
N ASN A 27 -11.58 12.37 -12.06
CA ASN A 27 -11.43 13.64 -12.79
C ASN A 27 -9.98 13.93 -13.21
N ILE A 28 -8.99 13.46 -12.44
CA ILE A 28 -7.57 13.69 -12.72
C ILE A 28 -7.04 12.67 -13.74
N SER A 29 -7.39 11.40 -13.55
CA SER A 29 -6.93 10.30 -14.40
C SER A 29 -7.72 10.20 -15.70
N GLY A 30 -8.99 10.62 -15.71
CA GLY A 30 -9.92 10.33 -16.80
C GLY A 30 -10.38 8.87 -16.84
N LEU A 31 -10.19 8.13 -15.74
CA LEU A 31 -10.50 6.71 -15.60
C LEU A 31 -11.68 6.48 -14.66
N ALA A 32 -12.30 5.31 -14.71
CA ALA A 32 -13.43 4.94 -13.86
C ALA A 32 -13.01 4.15 -12.62
N VAL A 33 -13.52 4.54 -11.44
CA VAL A 33 -13.29 3.79 -10.20
C VAL A 33 -13.98 2.43 -10.25
N ASP A 34 -13.39 1.43 -9.60
CA ASP A 34 -13.84 0.03 -9.54
C ASP A 34 -13.83 -0.70 -10.90
N VAL A 35 -13.34 -0.05 -11.97
CA VAL A 35 -13.11 -0.64 -13.30
C VAL A 35 -11.65 -0.52 -13.70
N ASP A 36 -11.13 0.71 -13.72
CA ASP A 36 -9.76 1.00 -14.15
C ASP A 36 -8.80 1.16 -12.98
N PHE A 37 -9.31 1.48 -11.78
CA PHE A 37 -8.54 1.59 -10.56
C PHE A 37 -9.42 1.37 -9.33
N ILE A 38 -8.81 0.92 -8.24
CA ILE A 38 -9.45 0.82 -6.92
C ILE A 38 -8.86 1.84 -5.96
N VAL A 39 -9.64 2.21 -4.94
CA VAL A 39 -9.21 3.12 -3.88
C VAL A 39 -9.48 2.49 -2.52
N GLU A 40 -8.43 2.35 -1.74
CA GLU A 40 -8.47 1.94 -0.33
C GLU A 40 -8.19 3.15 0.56
N MET A 41 -9.02 3.36 1.58
CA MET A 41 -8.82 4.41 2.58
C MET A 41 -8.15 3.80 3.80
N ILE A 42 -7.14 4.49 4.34
CA ILE A 42 -6.43 4.12 5.57
C ILE A 42 -6.53 5.30 6.54
N PRO A 43 -7.68 5.48 7.22
CA PRO A 43 -7.93 6.65 8.05
C PRO A 43 -6.93 6.84 9.19
N GLU A 44 -6.41 5.74 9.73
CA GLU A 44 -5.43 5.71 10.83
C GLU A 44 -4.13 6.43 10.45
N LEU A 45 -3.78 6.40 9.16
CA LEU A 45 -2.59 7.06 8.61
C LEU A 45 -2.92 8.37 7.89
N ASN A 46 -4.19 8.77 7.82
CA ASN A 46 -4.68 9.88 6.98
C ASN A 46 -4.24 9.74 5.51
N VAL A 47 -4.29 8.50 5.00
CA VAL A 47 -3.84 8.13 3.66
C VAL A 47 -4.97 7.47 2.85
N ALA A 48 -4.91 7.58 1.54
CA ALA A 48 -5.62 6.70 0.62
C ALA A 48 -4.63 6.10 -0.39
N VAL A 49 -4.83 4.85 -0.78
CA VAL A 49 -4.04 4.18 -1.82
C VAL A 49 -4.93 3.98 -3.02
N ALA A 50 -4.48 4.48 -4.18
CA ALA A 50 -5.09 4.21 -5.47
C ALA A 50 -4.25 3.20 -6.22
N THR A 51 -4.85 2.08 -6.63
CA THR A 51 -4.16 1.03 -7.41
C THR A 51 -4.79 0.96 -8.80
N PHE A 52 -4.02 1.31 -9.82
CA PHE A 52 -4.46 1.29 -11.21
C PHE A 52 -4.40 -0.13 -11.76
N LEU A 53 -5.52 -0.60 -12.30
CA LEU A 53 -5.67 -1.91 -12.94
C LEU A 53 -5.33 -1.87 -14.42
N THR A 54 -5.33 -0.66 -15.00
CA THR A 54 -4.88 -0.38 -16.36
C THR A 54 -3.51 0.28 -16.37
N SER A 55 -2.79 0.12 -17.48
CA SER A 55 -1.50 0.78 -17.66
C SER A 55 -1.69 2.29 -17.78
N ILE A 56 -1.06 3.05 -16.91
CA ILE A 56 -1.07 4.52 -16.94
C ILE A 56 0.35 5.09 -16.88
N ASP A 57 0.51 6.33 -17.36
CA ASP A 57 1.69 7.13 -17.03
C ASP A 57 1.53 7.70 -15.62
N THR A 58 2.11 7.01 -14.64
CA THR A 58 2.04 7.41 -13.23
C THR A 58 2.72 8.75 -12.96
N GLN A 59 3.78 9.10 -13.71
CA GLN A 59 4.46 10.38 -13.54
C GLN A 59 3.60 11.54 -14.06
N GLU A 60 2.97 11.37 -15.22
CA GLU A 60 1.99 12.34 -15.74
C GLU A 60 0.82 12.51 -14.75
N PHE A 61 0.31 11.41 -14.21
CA PHE A 61 -0.76 11.43 -13.21
C PHE A 61 -0.34 12.21 -11.94
N LEU A 62 0.84 11.95 -11.39
CA LEU A 62 1.37 12.69 -10.23
C LEU A 62 1.53 14.19 -10.51
N ASN A 63 1.98 14.54 -11.72
CA ASN A 63 2.05 15.94 -12.15
C ASN A 63 0.66 16.59 -12.19
N LYS A 64 -0.37 15.89 -12.70
CA LYS A 64 -1.75 16.38 -12.68
C LYS A 64 -2.28 16.54 -11.25
N CYS A 65 -1.97 15.62 -10.34
CA CYS A 65 -2.29 15.73 -8.91
C CYS A 65 -1.67 17.00 -8.30
N ALA A 66 -0.37 17.22 -8.49
CA ALA A 66 0.32 18.40 -7.97
C ALA A 66 -0.23 19.73 -8.51
N GLN A 67 -0.74 19.74 -9.74
CA GLN A 67 -1.35 20.93 -10.36
C GLN A 67 -2.82 21.13 -9.97
N ASN A 68 -3.49 20.10 -9.45
CA ASN A 68 -4.92 20.13 -9.17
C ASN A 68 -5.27 21.11 -8.04
N LYS A 69 -6.29 21.94 -8.27
CA LYS A 69 -6.72 22.97 -7.31
C LYS A 69 -7.21 22.39 -5.97
N ARG A 70 -7.84 21.21 -5.98
CA ARG A 70 -8.32 20.55 -4.76
C ARG A 70 -7.18 19.97 -3.94
N PHE A 71 -6.17 19.37 -4.58
CA PHE A 71 -4.95 18.93 -3.91
C PHE A 71 -4.29 20.09 -3.16
N LYS A 72 -4.09 21.23 -3.84
CA LYS A 72 -3.55 22.44 -3.21
C LYS A 72 -4.43 22.96 -2.07
N LYS A 73 -5.75 22.99 -2.26
CA LYS A 73 -6.70 23.49 -1.25
C LYS A 73 -6.68 22.65 0.04
N PHE A 74 -6.53 21.33 -0.09
CA PHE A 74 -6.52 20.41 1.04
C PHE A 74 -5.11 20.05 1.53
N ASN A 75 -4.08 20.68 0.97
CA ASN A 75 -2.68 20.34 1.25
C ASN A 75 -2.38 18.83 1.06
N MET A 76 -3.05 18.22 0.09
CA MET A 76 -2.92 16.82 -0.25
C MET A 76 -1.69 16.64 -1.14
N THR A 77 -0.96 15.55 -0.93
CA THR A 77 0.17 15.14 -1.76
C THR A 77 -0.12 13.78 -2.38
N ALA A 78 0.53 13.49 -3.49
CA ALA A 78 0.51 12.18 -4.13
C ALA A 78 1.93 11.75 -4.43
N ARG A 79 2.23 10.47 -4.21
CA ARG A 79 3.53 9.85 -4.54
C ARG A 79 3.34 8.38 -4.93
N LEU A 80 4.31 7.80 -5.63
CA LEU A 80 4.31 6.36 -5.87
C LEU A 80 4.32 5.59 -4.55
N LEU A 81 3.55 4.49 -4.50
CA LEU A 81 3.65 3.53 -3.42
C LEU A 81 4.95 2.75 -3.58
N GLU A 82 5.74 2.76 -2.52
CA GLU A 82 7.02 2.04 -2.46
C GLU A 82 6.78 0.54 -2.46
N VAL A 83 7.69 -0.18 -3.11
CA VAL A 83 7.74 -1.63 -3.02
C VAL A 83 8.24 -1.97 -1.61
N THR A 84 7.47 -2.76 -0.87
CA THR A 84 7.83 -3.21 0.48
C THR A 84 8.36 -4.64 0.47
N HIS A 85 9.32 -4.90 1.33
CA HIS A 85 9.82 -6.25 1.64
C HIS A 85 9.27 -6.74 2.99
N SER A 86 8.46 -5.91 3.66
CA SER A 86 7.97 -6.18 4.99
C SER A 86 6.45 -6.24 5.03
N ILE A 87 5.93 -7.15 5.83
CA ILE A 87 4.51 -7.29 6.15
C ILE A 87 4.31 -7.18 7.65
N LYS A 88 3.12 -6.75 8.07
CA LYS A 88 2.66 -6.90 9.45
C LYS A 88 1.73 -8.12 9.53
N ALA A 89 2.07 -9.09 10.37
CA ALA A 89 1.20 -10.20 10.73
C ALA A 89 0.54 -9.90 12.07
N GLU A 90 -0.78 -9.98 12.13
CA GLU A 90 -1.58 -9.67 13.31
C GLU A 90 -2.27 -10.93 13.87
N ASN A 91 -2.75 -10.85 15.10
CA ASN A 91 -3.33 -11.97 15.85
C ASN A 91 -2.35 -13.13 16.09
N ILE A 92 -1.09 -12.79 16.35
CA ILE A 92 -0.06 -13.76 16.75
C ILE A 92 -0.28 -14.12 18.21
N PRO A 93 -0.50 -15.41 18.54
CA PRO A 93 -0.61 -15.87 19.91
C PRO A 93 0.70 -15.69 20.69
N ASP A 94 0.59 -15.41 21.99
CA ASP A 94 1.74 -15.09 22.87
C ASP A 94 2.75 -16.24 23.01
N ASP A 95 2.35 -17.48 22.72
CA ASP A 95 3.18 -18.69 22.83
C ASP A 95 3.94 -19.06 21.55
N VAL A 96 3.72 -18.32 20.46
CA VAL A 96 4.39 -18.58 19.18
C VAL A 96 5.82 -18.07 19.21
N SER A 97 6.78 -18.96 18.97
CA SER A 97 8.20 -18.60 18.86
C SER A 97 8.52 -17.93 17.52
N THR A 98 9.57 -17.11 17.52
CA THR A 98 10.14 -16.53 16.28
C THR A 98 10.50 -17.61 15.27
N ASP A 99 11.04 -18.75 15.72
CA ASP A 99 11.41 -19.86 14.84
C ASP A 99 10.19 -20.44 14.09
N TYR A 100 9.05 -20.53 14.77
CA TYR A 100 7.81 -20.97 14.15
C TYR A 100 7.32 -19.96 13.10
N ILE A 101 7.37 -18.67 13.42
CA ILE A 101 7.02 -17.58 12.49
C ILE A 101 7.92 -17.64 11.25
N THR A 102 9.23 -17.78 11.43
CA THR A 102 10.19 -17.93 10.32
C THR A 102 9.80 -19.10 9.44
N VAL A 103 9.65 -20.31 10.00
CA VAL A 103 9.31 -21.51 9.21
C VAL A 103 7.97 -21.35 8.48
N TYR A 104 6.99 -20.70 9.11
CA TYR A 104 5.69 -20.45 8.50
C TYR A 104 5.78 -19.52 7.28
N PHE A 105 6.50 -18.40 7.40
CA PHE A 105 6.64 -17.40 6.34
C PHE A 105 7.70 -17.75 5.29
N GLU A 106 8.63 -18.66 5.59
CA GLU A 106 9.56 -19.22 4.60
C GLU A 106 8.97 -20.39 3.81
N SER A 107 7.87 -20.98 4.29
CA SER A 107 7.23 -22.11 3.64
C SER A 107 6.63 -21.71 2.29
N ALA A 108 7.18 -22.26 1.21
CA ALA A 108 6.64 -22.12 -0.14
C ALA A 108 5.18 -22.62 -0.26
N ARG A 109 4.75 -23.55 0.61
CA ARG A 109 3.34 -24.02 0.65
C ARG A 109 2.37 -22.92 1.07
N ASN A 110 2.86 -21.90 1.78
CA ASN A 110 2.11 -20.74 2.22
C ASN A 110 2.30 -19.52 1.29
N GLY A 111 2.94 -19.71 0.13
CA GLY A 111 3.34 -18.60 -0.76
C GLY A 111 4.50 -17.75 -0.20
N GLY A 112 5.22 -18.32 0.77
CA GLY A 112 6.31 -17.66 1.49
C GLY A 112 7.63 -17.58 0.72
N GLY A 113 8.62 -16.96 1.38
CA GLY A 113 9.97 -16.79 0.86
C GLY A 113 10.98 -16.53 1.98
N PRO A 114 12.29 -16.51 1.68
CA PRO A 114 13.33 -16.37 2.70
C PRO A 114 13.11 -15.13 3.57
N VAL A 115 13.12 -15.32 4.89
CA VAL A 115 12.93 -14.24 5.87
C VAL A 115 14.30 -13.74 6.31
N SER A 116 14.46 -12.41 6.33
CA SER A 116 15.69 -11.75 6.77
C SER A 116 15.61 -11.25 8.20
N ASP A 117 14.43 -10.81 8.65
CA ASP A 117 14.24 -10.28 10.00
C ASP A 117 12.78 -10.47 10.48
N ILE A 118 12.63 -10.57 11.81
CA ILE A 118 11.33 -10.62 12.49
C ILE A 118 11.38 -9.71 13.71
N GLN A 119 10.51 -8.70 13.72
CA GLN A 119 10.30 -7.83 14.86
C GLN A 119 8.96 -8.12 15.52
N LEU A 120 8.97 -8.60 16.76
CA LEU A 120 7.76 -8.88 17.53
C LEU A 120 7.22 -7.65 18.24
N PHE A 121 5.90 -7.54 18.29
CA PHE A 121 5.14 -6.56 19.05
C PHE A 121 4.09 -7.29 19.93
N PRO A 122 4.51 -7.88 21.06
CA PRO A 122 3.62 -8.69 21.91
C PRO A 122 2.43 -7.90 22.44
N GLU A 123 2.62 -6.61 22.76
CA GLU A 123 1.55 -5.72 23.24
C GLU A 123 0.44 -5.49 22.19
N GLU A 124 0.75 -5.70 20.91
CA GLU A 124 -0.18 -5.58 19.78
C GLU A 124 -0.58 -6.95 19.20
N ASN A 125 -0.15 -8.06 19.81
CA ASN A 125 -0.29 -9.41 19.25
C ASN A 125 0.10 -9.48 17.77
N SER A 126 1.23 -8.85 17.42
CA SER A 126 1.66 -8.74 16.02
C SER A 126 3.17 -8.86 15.83
N ALA A 127 3.59 -9.03 14.59
CA ALA A 127 4.99 -9.01 14.19
C ALA A 127 5.15 -8.32 12.83
N ILE A 128 6.28 -7.65 12.63
CA ILE A 128 6.75 -7.26 11.31
C ILE A 128 7.71 -8.34 10.82
N ILE A 129 7.40 -8.91 9.65
CA ILE A 129 8.23 -9.91 8.97
C ILE A 129 8.85 -9.25 7.76
N THR A 130 10.18 -9.28 7.66
CA THR A 130 10.92 -8.74 6.52
C THR A 130 11.52 -9.86 5.69
N PHE A 131 11.16 -9.91 4.41
CA PHE A 131 11.65 -10.88 3.43
C PHE A 131 12.94 -10.41 2.76
N CYS A 132 13.74 -11.35 2.28
CA CYS A 132 14.94 -11.07 1.48
C CYS A 132 14.62 -10.48 0.10
N ASP A 133 13.42 -10.73 -0.43
CA ASP A 133 12.94 -10.25 -1.73
C ASP A 133 11.52 -9.72 -1.58
N HIS A 134 11.17 -8.67 -2.32
CA HIS A 134 9.81 -8.13 -2.38
C HIS A 134 8.90 -8.94 -3.30
N LYS A 135 9.46 -9.79 -4.16
CA LYS A 135 8.68 -10.65 -5.06
C LYS A 135 8.13 -11.82 -4.27
N GLY A 136 6.81 -11.85 -4.13
CA GLY A 136 6.13 -13.08 -3.71
C GLY A 136 6.30 -14.16 -4.78
N ASN A 137 6.58 -15.39 -4.37
CA ASN A 137 6.49 -16.55 -5.26
C ASN A 137 5.01 -16.89 -5.43
N ALA A 138 4.39 -16.37 -6.49
CA ALA A 138 3.02 -16.71 -6.90
C ALA A 138 3.04 -17.64 -8.12
#